data_AF-X1FUL3-F1
#
_entry.id   AF-X1FUL3-F1
#
_cell.length_a   1.000
_cell.length_b   1.000
_cell.length_c   1.000
_cell.angle_alpha   90.00
_cell.angle_beta   90.00
_cell.angle_gamma   90.00
#
_symmetry.space_group_name_H-M   'P 1'
#
loop_
_entity.id
_entity.type
_entity.pdbx_description
1 polymer ?
#
loop_
_entity_poly.entity_id
_entity_poly.type
_entity_poly.pdbx_seq_one_letter_code
_entity_poly.pdbx_strand_id
1 'polypeptide(L)'
;ALYKGVKDGKIARAALDVLEKDPPSLTDIIDTDNIIYTPHVAWNSVEAEKDLRKSAAQEVKRVLEGGRPLNLVNKEVLKYYQ
;
A
#
# COMPACT_ATOMS: atom_id res chain seq x y z
N ALA A 1 12.84 -16.09 0.92
CA ALA A 1 12.95 -16.78 2.23
C ALA A 1 11.60 -17.34 2.71
N LEU A 2 10.54 -16.51 2.76
CA LEU A 2 9.20 -16.90 3.23
C LEU A 2 8.64 -18.15 2.52
N TYR A 3 8.60 -18.15 1.18
CA TYR A 3 8.12 -19.28 0.38
C TYR A 3 8.80 -20.60 0.76
N LYS A 4 10.14 -20.58 0.87
CA LYS A 4 10.93 -21.75 1.29
C LYS A 4 10.59 -22.17 2.73
N GLY A 5 10.42 -21.21 3.64
CA GLY A 5 10.04 -21.51 5.03
C GLY A 5 8.69 -22.23 5.13
N VAL A 6 7.72 -21.85 4.30
CA VAL A 6 6.41 -22.51 4.23
C VAL A 6 6.52 -23.88 3.55
N LYS A 7 7.23 -23.95 2.42
CA LYS A 7 7.45 -25.20 1.67
C LYS A 7 8.21 -26.27 2.48
N ASP A 8 9.20 -25.87 3.26
CA ASP A 8 10.02 -26.75 4.10
C ASP A 8 9.32 -27.09 5.45
N GLY A 9 8.09 -26.62 5.68
CA GLY A 9 7.33 -26.88 6.91
C GLY A 9 7.83 -26.14 8.17
N LYS A 10 8.80 -25.22 8.03
CA LYS A 10 9.30 -24.39 9.15
C LYS A 10 8.28 -23.34 9.58
N ILE A 11 7.46 -22.88 8.63
CA ILE A 11 6.37 -21.96 8.84
C ILE A 11 5.10 -22.69 8.41
N ALA A 12 4.10 -22.76 9.28
CA ALA A 12 2.87 -23.48 8.95
C ALA A 12 2.13 -22.82 7.76
N ARG A 13 1.93 -21.50 7.83
CA ARG A 13 1.16 -20.72 6.84
C ARG A 13 1.57 -19.25 6.81
N ALA A 14 1.22 -18.53 5.73
CA ALA A 14 1.39 -17.09 5.61
C ALA A 14 0.19 -16.41 4.92
N ALA A 15 -0.03 -15.12 5.23
CA ALA A 15 -1.02 -14.27 4.58
C ALA A 15 -0.38 -12.94 4.19
N LEU A 16 -0.55 -12.51 2.94
CA LEU A 16 0.16 -11.37 2.36
C LEU A 16 -0.83 -10.45 1.61
N ASP A 17 -0.85 -9.16 1.92
CA ASP A 17 -1.55 -8.18 1.05
C ASP A 17 -0.60 -7.52 0.04
N VAL A 18 0.70 -7.53 0.33
CA VAL A 18 1.73 -6.93 -0.52
C VAL A 18 2.76 -7.97 -0.92
N LEU A 19 3.24 -7.83 -2.16
CA LEU A 19 4.27 -8.68 -2.75
C LEU A 19 5.44 -7.82 -3.19
N GLU A 20 6.64 -8.41 -3.25
CA GLU A 20 7.85 -7.71 -3.72
C GLU A 20 7.70 -7.24 -5.17
N LYS A 21 7.03 -8.06 -6.00
CA LYS A 21 6.60 -7.72 -7.35
C LYS A 21 5.08 -7.82 -7.43
N ASP A 22 4.45 -6.72 -7.83
CA ASP A 22 3.01 -6.59 -7.92
C ASP A 22 2.64 -5.99 -9.29
N PRO A 23 1.81 -6.67 -10.13
CA PRO A 23 1.16 -7.96 -9.88
C PRO A 23 2.15 -9.14 -9.85
N PRO A 24 1.85 -10.21 -9.09
CA PRO A 24 2.70 -11.40 -9.09
C PRO A 24 2.72 -12.05 -10.47
N SER A 25 3.85 -12.67 -10.84
CA SER A 25 3.81 -13.60 -11.97
C SER A 25 3.11 -14.89 -11.54
N LEU A 26 2.47 -15.58 -12.50
CA LEU A 26 1.68 -16.79 -12.24
C LEU A 26 2.44 -17.89 -11.49
N THR A 27 3.77 -17.85 -11.49
CA THR A 27 4.64 -18.88 -10.90
C THR A 27 5.09 -18.58 -9.47
N ASP A 28 4.88 -17.37 -8.94
CA ASP A 28 5.73 -16.90 -7.83
C ASP A 28 5.26 -17.22 -6.42
N ILE A 29 3.98 -17.56 -6.19
CA ILE A 29 3.45 -17.90 -4.85
C ILE A 29 2.13 -18.73 -4.92
N ILE A 30 1.55 -18.88 -6.11
CA ILE A 30 0.22 -19.48 -6.33
C ILE A 30 0.21 -21.00 -6.04
N ASP A 31 1.38 -21.64 -6.05
CA ASP A 31 1.50 -23.11 -6.03
C ASP A 31 1.55 -23.72 -4.61
N THR A 32 1.03 -23.03 -3.60
CA THR A 32 0.99 -23.57 -2.23
C THR A 32 -0.31 -23.19 -1.49
N ASP A 33 -1.06 -24.21 -1.08
CA ASP A 33 -2.30 -24.05 -0.28
C ASP A 33 -2.07 -23.44 1.12
N ASN A 34 -0.81 -23.25 1.52
CA ASN A 34 -0.43 -22.69 2.81
C ASN A 34 -0.12 -21.19 2.77
N ILE A 35 -0.23 -20.54 1.60
CA ILE A 35 -0.09 -19.10 1.47
C ILE A 35 -1.36 -18.53 0.83
N ILE A 36 -1.98 -17.58 1.51
CA ILE A 36 -3.04 -16.76 0.94
C ILE A 36 -2.51 -15.37 0.64
N TYR A 37 -3.01 -14.73 -0.42
CA TYR A 37 -2.71 -13.34 -0.69
C TYR A 37 -3.93 -12.56 -1.16
N THR A 38 -3.90 -11.25 -0.92
CA THR A 38 -4.86 -10.29 -1.45
C THR A 38 -4.12 -9.31 -2.38
N PRO A 39 -4.77 -8.82 -3.44
CA PRO A 39 -4.11 -8.00 -4.46
C PRO A 39 -3.93 -6.53 -4.01
N HIS A 40 -3.20 -6.29 -2.92
CA HIS A 40 -2.91 -4.96 -2.37
C HIS A 40 -4.17 -4.13 -2.09
N VAL A 41 -5.11 -4.74 -1.39
CA VAL A 41 -6.46 -4.20 -1.12
C VAL A 41 -6.76 -4.06 0.37
N ALA A 42 -5.77 -4.15 1.26
CA ALA A 42 -6.02 -3.95 2.70
C ALA A 42 -6.64 -2.58 3.02
N TRP A 43 -6.42 -1.57 2.18
CA TRP A 43 -7.01 -0.24 2.33
C TRP A 43 -8.44 -0.12 1.77
N ASN A 44 -8.88 -1.05 0.93
CA ASN A 44 -9.99 -0.82 0.00
C ASN A 44 -11.38 -1.16 0.59
N SER A 45 -11.87 -0.29 1.49
CA SER A 45 -13.30 -0.22 1.83
C SER A 45 -13.99 0.94 1.12
N VAL A 46 -15.33 0.90 1.04
CA VAL A 46 -16.14 1.99 0.46
C VAL A 46 -15.90 3.32 1.19
N GLU A 47 -15.78 3.27 2.51
CA GLU A 47 -15.51 4.43 3.36
C GLU A 47 -14.09 4.96 3.12
N ALA A 48 -13.09 4.07 3.10
CA ALA A 48 -11.69 4.43 2.91
C ALA A 48 -11.45 5.04 1.52
N GLU A 49 -12.07 4.49 0.48
CA GLU A 49 -11.98 5.05 -0.87
C GLU A 49 -12.56 6.48 -0.94
N LYS A 50 -13.72 6.70 -0.29
CA LYS A 50 -14.35 8.02 -0.23
C LYS A 50 -13.44 9.03 0.49
N ASP A 51 -12.88 8.64 1.63
CA ASP A 51 -12.01 9.51 2.43
C ASP A 51 -10.66 9.79 1.75
N LEU A 52 -10.08 8.80 1.07
CA LEU A 52 -8.85 8.96 0.29
C LEU A 52 -9.06 9.98 -0.83
N ARG A 53 -10.13 9.83 -1.63
CA ARG A 53 -10.43 10.76 -2.73
C ARG A 53 -10.68 12.18 -2.21
N LYS A 54 -11.44 12.31 -1.13
CA LYS A 54 -11.71 13.60 -0.49
C LYS A 54 -10.43 14.26 0.02
N SER A 55 -9.59 13.52 0.75
CA SER A 55 -8.35 14.04 1.34
C SER A 55 -7.36 14.49 0.28
N ALA A 56 -7.19 13.71 -0.80
CA ALA A 56 -6.34 14.09 -1.91
C ALA A 56 -6.80 15.41 -2.58
N ALA A 57 -8.10 15.54 -2.86
CA ALA A 57 -8.66 16.75 -3.45
C ALA A 57 -8.53 17.97 -2.52
N GLN A 58 -8.70 17.78 -1.21
CA GLN A 58 -8.54 18.83 -0.21
C GLN A 58 -7.09 19.33 -0.11
N GLU A 59 -6.09 18.44 -0.19
CA GLU A 59 -4.68 18.83 -0.18
C GLU A 59 -4.31 19.63 -1.44
N VAL A 60 -4.78 19.21 -2.63
CA VAL A 60 -4.59 19.97 -3.88
C VAL A 60 -5.20 21.36 -3.76
N LYS A 61 -6.47 21.45 -3.33
CA LYS A 61 -7.15 22.73 -3.12
C LYS A 61 -6.36 23.64 -2.17
N ARG A 62 -5.91 23.11 -1.04
CA ARG A 62 -5.17 23.85 -0.01
C ARG A 62 -3.91 24.50 -0.57
N VAL A 63 -3.13 23.75 -1.35
CA VAL A 63 -1.90 24.26 -1.98
C VAL A 63 -2.21 25.36 -2.99
N LEU A 64 -3.24 25.18 -3.83
CA LEU A 64 -3.64 26.17 -4.83
C LEU A 64 -4.18 27.47 -4.20
N GLU A 65 -4.75 27.40 -2.99
CA GLU A 65 -5.18 28.56 -2.20
C GLU A 65 -4.01 29.24 -1.44
N GLY A 66 -2.77 28.80 -1.65
CA GLY A 66 -1.57 29.33 -0.99
C GLY A 66 -1.32 28.77 0.42
N GLY A 67 -2.11 27.78 0.84
CA GLY A 67 -1.90 27.06 2.09
C GLY A 67 -0.79 26.02 1.99
N ARG A 68 -0.27 25.59 3.15
CA ARG A 68 0.71 24.49 3.24
C ARG A 68 -0.01 23.14 3.33
N PRO A 69 0.47 22.07 2.66
CA PRO A 69 -0.10 20.72 2.81
C PRO A 69 -0.10 20.28 4.27
N LEU A 70 -1.14 19.58 4.70
CA LEU A 70 -1.23 19.03 6.06
C LEU A 70 -0.35 17.79 6.22
N ASN A 71 -0.32 16.93 5.19
CA ASN A 71 0.36 15.63 5.24
C ASN A 71 1.65 15.63 4.43
N LEU A 72 2.48 16.67 4.59
CA LEU A 72 3.72 16.81 3.84
C LEU A 72 4.80 15.83 4.32
N VAL A 73 5.17 14.89 3.44
CA VAL A 73 6.25 13.92 3.69
C VAL A 73 7.62 14.54 3.43
N ASN A 74 7.79 15.18 2.27
CA ASN A 74 9.01 15.82 1.81
C ASN A 74 9.20 17.20 2.45
N LYS A 75 9.59 17.25 3.72
CA LYS A 75 9.68 18.51 4.49
C LYS A 75 10.66 19.54 3.91
N GLU A 76 11.65 19.11 3.13
CA GLU A 76 12.62 19.96 2.44
C GLU A 76 11.98 20.95 1.45
N VAL A 77 10.76 20.67 0.97
CA VAL A 77 10.04 21.57 0.05
C VAL A 77 9.38 22.74 0.76
N LEU A 78 9.33 22.76 2.10
CA LEU A 78 8.76 23.86 2.87
C LEU A 78 9.46 25.19 2.60
N LYS A 79 10.74 25.18 2.17
CA LYS A 79 11.47 26.38 1.76
C LYS A 79 10.83 27.14 0.59
N TYR A 80 9.95 26.50 -0.18
CA TYR A 80 9.23 27.12 -1.29
C TYR A 80 7.87 27.72 -0.87
N TYR A 81 7.40 27.43 0.35
CA TYR A 81 6.20 28.03 0.91
C TYR A 81 6.60 29.30 1.66
N GLN A 82 6.26 30.46 1.09
CA GLN A 82 6.41 31.76 1.75
C GLN A 82 5.46 31.86 2.95
#